data_AF-A0A399NZ25-F1
#
_entry.id   AF-A0A399NZ25-F1
#
_cell.length_a   1.000
_cell.length_b   1.000
_cell.length_c   1.000
_cell.angle_alpha   90.00
_cell.angle_beta   90.00
_cell.angle_gamma   90.00
#
_symmetry.space_group_name_H-M   'P 1'
#
loop_
_entity.id
_entity.type
_entity.pdbx_description
1 polymer ?
#
loop_
_entity_poly.entity_id
_entity_poly.type
_entity_poly.pdbx_seq_one_letter_code
_entity_poly.pdbx_strand_id
1 'polypeptide(L)' 'MPATRTRPVTIALVDDYDVVLKGLAHMFDDYRDRVVVAEIDA' A
#
# COMPACT_ATOMS: atom_id res chain seq x y z
N MET A 1 -12.00 -12.02 23.87
CA MET A 1 -12.06 -10.68 23.24
C MET A 1 -12.16 -10.88 21.74
N PRO A 2 -13.11 -10.26 21.02
CA PRO A 2 -13.16 -10.44 19.57
C PRO A 2 -11.92 -9.77 18.98
N ALA A 3 -11.14 -10.51 18.19
CA ALA A 3 -10.02 -9.92 17.46
C ALA A 3 -10.58 -8.89 16.48
N THR A 4 -10.28 -7.61 16.69
CA THR A 4 -10.55 -6.55 15.72
C THR A 4 -9.75 -6.86 14.46
N ARG A 5 -10.40 -7.40 13.43
CA ARG A 5 -9.78 -7.64 12.13
C ARG A 5 -9.58 -6.28 11.46
N THR A 6 -8.45 -5.63 11.75
CA THR A 6 -8.04 -4.39 11.09
C THR A 6 -7.76 -4.73 9.63
N ARG A 7 -8.64 -4.27 8.75
CA ARG A 7 -8.45 -4.41 7.31
C ARG A 7 -7.20 -3.59 6.92
N PRO A 8 -6.37 -4.07 5.98
CA PRO A 8 -5.23 -3.28 5.50
C PRO A 8 -5.68 -1.92 4.98
N VAL A 9 -4.82 -0.91 5.15
CA VAL A 9 -4.99 0.43 4.58
C VAL A 9 -4.48 0.38 3.14
N THR A 10 -5.31 0.80 2.19
CA THR A 10 -4.93 0.89 0.78
C THR A 10 -4.50 2.31 0.45
N ILE A 11 -3.31 2.45 -0.14
CA ILE A 11 -2.74 3.71 -0.61
C ILE A 11 -2.70 3.62 -2.13
N ALA A 12 -3.42 4.52 -2.81
CA ALA A 12 -3.40 4.64 -4.25
C ALA A 12 -2.49 5.81 -4.67
N LEU A 13 -1.60 5.55 -5.62
CA LEU A 13 -0.82 6.56 -6.34
C LEU A 13 -1.47 6.78 -7.71
N VAL A 14 -1.67 8.04 -8.09
CA VAL A 14 -2.34 8.43 -9.35
C VAL A 14 -1.32 9.14 -10.23
N ASP A 15 -1.22 8.72 -11.50
CA ASP A 15 -0.32 9.32 -12.49
C ASP A 15 1.13 9.41 -11.97
N ASP A 16 1.57 8.38 -11.25
CA ASP A 16 2.91 8.34 -10.68
C ASP A 16 3.91 7.67 -11.63
N TYR A 17 5.18 7.79 -11.27
CA TYR A 17 6.27 7.17 -12.02
C TYR A 17 6.59 5.83 -11.36
N ASP A 18 6.71 4.75 -12.14
CA ASP A 18 7.06 3.38 -11.72
C ASP A 18 8.08 3.26 -10.56
N VAL A 19 9.08 4.14 -10.55
CA VAL A 19 10.15 4.16 -9.54
C VAL A 19 9.66 4.59 -8.16
N VAL A 20 8.67 5.47 -8.10
CA VAL A 20 8.03 5.96 -6.87
C VAL A 20 7.16 4.85 -6.29
N LEU A 21 6.33 4.20 -7.11
CA LEU A 21 5.53 3.04 -6.73
C LEU A 21 6.39 1.94 -6.10
N LYS A 22 7.48 1.55 -6.78
CA LYS A 22 8.41 0.51 -6.30
C LYS A 22 9.11 0.94 -5.01
N GLY A 23 9.55 2.20 -4.92
CA GLY A 23 10.15 2.75 -3.72
C GLY A 23 9.19 2.70 -2.52
N LEU A 24 7.94 3.10 -2.72
CA LEU A 24 6.92 3.09 -1.68
C LEU A 24 6.55 1.67 -1.24
N ALA A 25 6.44 0.75 -2.18
CA ALA A 25 6.21 -0.66 -1.87
C ALA A 25 7.31 -1.24 -0.98
N HIS A 26 8.59 -0.94 -1.27
CA HIS A 26 9.72 -1.36 -0.45
C HIS A 26 9.73 -0.73 0.93
N MET A 27 9.35 0.55 1.05
CA MET A 27 9.24 1.22 2.35
C MET A 27 8.19 0.58 3.27
N PHE A 28 7.21 -0.13 2.71
CA PHE A 28 6.15 -0.81 3.45
C PHE A 28 6.30 -2.34 3.53
N ASP A 29 7.46 -2.91 3.19
CA ASP A 29 7.66 -4.36 3.23
C ASP A 29 7.41 -4.96 4.63
N ASP A 30 7.79 -4.26 5.71
CA ASP A 30 7.53 -4.68 7.10
C ASP A 30 6.05 -4.57 7.52
N TYR A 31 5.21 -3.95 6.69
CA TYR A 31 3.80 -3.67 6.96
C TYR A 31 2.87 -4.27 5.91
N ARG A 32 3.31 -5.30 5.16
CA ARG A 32 2.52 -5.97 4.11
C ARG A 32 1.17 -6.51 4.58
N ASP A 33 1.07 -6.87 5.86
CA ASP A 33 -0.16 -7.33 6.49
C ASP A 33 -1.14 -6.18 6.79
N ARG A 34 -0.67 -4.93 6.67
CA ARG A 34 -1.39 -3.71 7.05
C ARG A 34 -1.50 -2.67 5.95
N VAL A 35 -0.68 -2.72 4.90
CA VAL A 35 -0.62 -1.70 3.84
C VAL A 35 -0.62 -2.36 2.46
N VAL A 36 -1.47 -1.85 1.57
CA VAL A 36 -1.49 -2.22 0.16
C VAL A 36 -1.23 -0.96 -0.66
N VAL A 37 -0.21 -1.00 -1.52
CA VAL A 37 0.09 0.08 -2.47
C VAL A 37 -0.48 -0.31 -3.84
N ALA A 38 -1.25 0.58 -4.44
CA ALA A 38 -1.86 0.38 -5.76
C ALA A 38 -1.61 1.60 -6.65
N GLU A 39 -1.50 1.37 -7.94
CA GLU A 39 -1.46 2.39 -8.99
C GLU A 39 -2.85 2.57 -9.58
N ILE A 40 -3.19 3.80 -9.95
CA ILE A 40 -4.39 4.12 -10.72
C ILE A 40 -3.98 4.92 -11.96
N ASP A 41 -4.16 4.31 -13.12
CA ASP A 41 -4.10 4.98 -14.42
C ASP A 41 -5.30 5.93 -14.57
N ALA A 42 -5.03 7.20 -14.89
CA ALA A 42 -6.05 8.23 -15.14
C ALA A 42 -6.54 8.24 -16.59
#